data_AF-D5QJD6-F1
#
_entry.id   AF-D5QJD6-F1
#
_cell.length_a   1.000
_cell.length_b   1.000
_cell.length_c   1.000
_cell.angle_alpha   90.00
_cell.angle_beta   90.00
_cell.angle_gamma   90.00
#
_symmetry.space_group_name_H-M   'P 1'
#
loop_
_entity.id
_entity.type
_entity.pdbx_description
1 polymer ?
#
loop_
_entity_poly.entity_id
_entity_poly.type
_entity_poly.pdbx_seq_one_letter_code
_entity_poly.pdbx_strand_id
1 'polypeptide(L)' 'MSVPDYQPLMLPVLRLATTDIRRVPEIAEVIAHELALSVKDQAALLRSGTQKLLTDGIH' A
#
# COMPACT_ATOMS: atom_id res chain seq x y z
N MET A 1 11.96 9.85 -6.44
CA MET A 1 10.90 10.87 -6.65
C MET A 1 10.31 11.23 -5.28
N SER A 2 9.52 12.31 -5.16
CA SER A 2 8.82 12.61 -3.89
C SER A 2 7.88 11.46 -3.54
N VAL A 3 7.85 11.05 -2.28
CA VAL A 3 6.91 10.05 -1.77
C VAL A 3 5.48 10.46 -2.18
N PRO A 4 4.66 9.57 -2.77
CA PRO A 4 3.30 9.92 -3.17
C PRO A 4 2.50 10.35 -1.94
N ASP A 5 1.84 11.51 -2.03
CA ASP A 5 0.88 11.95 -1.01
C ASP A 5 -0.37 11.03 -1.03
N TYR A 6 -1.27 11.19 -0.07
CA TYR A 6 -2.45 10.32 0.06
C TYR A 6 -3.37 10.36 -1.18
N GLN A 7 -3.35 11.47 -1.92
CA GLN A 7 -4.18 11.69 -3.13
C GLN A 7 -3.84 10.73 -4.29
N PRO A 8 -2.59 10.63 -4.78
CA PRO A 8 -2.24 9.68 -5.85
C PRO A 8 -2.42 8.21 -5.46
N LEU A 9 -2.40 7.87 -4.17
CA LEU A 9 -2.66 6.51 -3.69
C LEU A 9 -4.15 6.14 -3.69
N MET A 10 -5.04 7.10 -3.49
CA MET A 10 -6.47 6.83 -3.27
C MET A 10 -7.16 6.20 -4.49
N LEU A 11 -6.89 6.71 -5.69
CA LEU A 11 -7.53 6.22 -6.92
C LEU A 11 -7.20 4.75 -7.23
N PRO A 12 -5.92 4.32 -7.25
CA PRO A 12 -5.60 2.91 -7.50
C PRO A 12 -6.09 1.99 -6.38
N VAL A 13 -6.11 2.44 -5.12
CA VAL A 13 -6.71 1.68 -4.00
C VAL A 13 -8.19 1.43 -4.26
N LEU A 14 -8.97 2.47 -4.59
CA LEU A 14 -10.40 2.33 -4.85
C LEU A 14 -10.68 1.43 -6.06
N ARG A 15 -9.90 1.54 -7.14
CA ARG A 15 -10.01 0.65 -8.30
C ARG A 15 -9.80 -0.81 -7.90
N LEU A 16 -8.74 -1.13 -7.15
CA LEU A 16 -8.45 -2.50 -6.75
C LEU A 16 -9.50 -3.04 -5.78
N ALA A 17 -10.04 -2.20 -4.89
CA ALA A 17 -11.11 -2.56 -3.96
C ALA A 17 -12.43 -2.95 -4.64
N THR A 18 -12.67 -2.54 -5.90
CA THR A 18 -13.87 -2.95 -6.65
C THR A 18 -13.81 -4.36 -7.22
N THR A 19 -12.65 -5.02 -7.18
CA THR A 19 -12.46 -6.33 -7.82
C THR A 19 -12.81 -7.49 -6.90
N ASP A 20 -12.15 -7.57 -5.74
CA ASP A 20 -12.37 -8.60 -4.73
C ASP A 20 -11.72 -8.17 -3.40
N ILE A 21 -11.99 -8.90 -2.33
CA ILE A 21 -11.27 -8.77 -1.06
C ILE A 21 -9.83 -9.25 -1.27
N ARG A 22 -8.88 -8.33 -1.06
CA ARG A 22 -7.45 -8.55 -1.31
C ARG A 22 -6.64 -8.15 -0.09
N ARG A 23 -5.50 -8.79 0.14
CA ARG A 23 -4.62 -8.42 1.25
C ARG A 23 -3.87 -7.14 0.90
N VAL A 24 -3.70 -6.26 1.89
CA VAL A 24 -3.00 -4.98 1.72
C VAL A 24 -1.58 -5.13 1.13
N PRO A 25 -0.75 -6.12 1.53
CA PRO A 25 0.57 -6.32 0.92
C PRO A 25 0.52 -6.63 -0.58
N GLU A 26 -0.45 -7.42 -1.03
CA GLU A 26 -0.63 -7.76 -2.45
C GLU A 26 -1.03 -6.52 -3.26
N ILE A 27 -1.89 -5.67 -2.69
CA ILE A 27 -2.27 -4.39 -3.31
C ILE A 27 -1.08 -3.43 -3.34
N ALA A 28 -0.26 -3.37 -2.29
CA ALA A 28 0.87 -2.46 -2.20
C ALA A 28 1.91 -2.70 -3.30
N GLU A 29 2.21 -3.97 -3.61
CA GLU A 29 3.11 -4.34 -4.70
C GLU A 29 2.58 -3.89 -6.07
N VAL A 30 1.29 -4.11 -6.33
CA VAL A 30 0.64 -3.70 -7.59
C VAL A 30 0.66 -2.18 -7.74
N ILE A 31 0.30 -1.43 -6.70
CA ILE A 31 0.28 0.03 -6.74
C ILE A 31 1.69 0.59 -6.90
N ALA A 32 2.69 -0.01 -6.25
CA ALA A 32 4.07 0.43 -6.41
C ALA A 32 4.60 0.21 -7.84
N HIS A 33 4.14 -0.85 -8.51
CA HIS A 33 4.39 -1.06 -9.94
C HIS A 33 3.66 -0.03 -10.81
N GLU A 34 2.36 0.21 -10.57
CA GLU A 34 1.57 1.22 -11.32
C GLU A 34 2.16 2.64 -11.19
N LEU A 35 2.71 2.98 -10.03
CA LEU A 35 3.34 4.27 -9.76
C LEU A 35 4.83 4.33 -10.15
N ALA A 36 5.37 3.28 -10.78
CA ALA A 36 6.78 3.17 -11.18
C ALA A 36 7.78 3.49 -10.05
N LEU A 37 7.46 3.06 -8.83
CA LEU A 37 8.29 3.34 -7.65
C LEU A 37 9.55 2.47 -7.67
N SER A 38 10.70 3.10 -7.42
CA SER A 38 11.94 2.36 -7.23
C SER A 38 11.90 1.55 -5.93
N VAL A 39 12.72 0.50 -5.83
CA VAL A 39 12.88 -0.29 -4.60
C VAL A 39 13.24 0.60 -3.40
N LYS A 40 14.04 1.64 -3.64
CA LYS A 40 14.40 2.63 -2.62
C LYS A 40 13.20 3.46 -2.16
N ASP A 41 12.33 3.86 -3.09
CA ASP A 41 11.12 4.62 -2.77
C ASP A 41 10.08 3.74 -2.06
N GLN A 42 9.96 2.46 -2.43
CA GLN A 42 9.13 1.48 -1.72
C GLN A 42 9.62 1.24 -0.29
N ALA A 43 10.93 1.05 -0.10
CA ALA A 43 11.51 0.87 1.24
C ALA A 43 11.33 2.12 2.13
N ALA A 44 11.35 3.32 1.54
CA ALA A 44 11.07 4.57 2.25
C ALA A 44 9.60 4.70 2.68
N LEU A 45 8.66 4.21 1.86
CA LEU A 45 7.23 4.09 2.19
C LEU A 45 6.97 3.04 3.28
N LEU A 46 7.70 1.92 3.25
CA LEU A 46 7.59 0.82 4.19
C LEU A 46 8.36 1.05 5.51
N ARG A 47 8.48 2.29 6.00
CA ARG A 47 9.06 2.55 7.35
C ARG A 47 8.33 1.83 8.49
N SER A 48 7.16 1.24 8.22
CA SER A 48 6.43 0.31 9.10
C SER A 48 6.66 -1.17 8.76
N GLY A 49 7.81 -1.56 8.19
CA GLY A 49 8.13 -2.94 7.73
C GLY A 49 7.92 -4.06 8.76
N THR A 50 7.62 -3.73 10.02
CA THR A 50 6.94 -4.61 10.95
C THR A 50 5.42 -4.52 10.75
N GLN A 51 4.87 -5.48 10.00
CA GLN A 51 3.46 -5.84 10.14
C GLN A 51 3.22 -6.19 11.61
N LYS A 52 2.66 -5.26 12.39
CA LYS A 52 2.26 -5.54 13.76
C LYS A 52 0.90 -6.19 13.66
N LEU A 53 0.81 -7.48 13.99
CA LEU A 53 -0.46 -8.15 14.18
C LEU A 53 -1.23 -7.33 15.22
N LEU A 54 -2.30 -6.65 14.82
CA LEU A 54 -3.15 -5.92 15.75
C LEU A 54 -4.05 -6.96 16.43
N THR A 55 -3.65 -7.42 17.61
CA THR A 55 -4.41 -8.35 18.48
C THR A 55 -5.51 -7.66 19.27
N ASP A 56 -6.03 -6.53 18.80
CA ASP A 56 -7.11 -5.85 19.52
C ASP A 56 -8.40 -6.65 19.30
N GLY A 57 -8.68 -7.54 20.25
CA GLY A 57 -9.90 -8.34 20.36
C GLY A 57 -11.12 -7.50 20.73
N ILE A 58 -11.29 -6.34 20.11
CA ILE A 58 -12.50 -5.52 20.20
C ILE A 58 -12.93 -5.20 18.77
N HIS A 59 -13.67 -6.15 18.19
CA HIS A 59 -14.61 -5.92 17.11
C HIS A 59 -16.03 -5.93 17.70
#